data_AF-A0A7W1RZ06-F1
#
_entry.id   AF-A0A7W1RZ06-F1
#
_cell.length_a   1.000
_cell.length_b   1.000
_cell.length_c   1.000
_cell.angle_alpha   90.00
_cell.angle_beta   90.00
_cell.angle_gamma   90.00
#
_symmetry.space_group_name_H-M   'P 1'
#
loop_
_entity.id
_entity.type
_entity.pdbx_description
1 polymer ?
#
loop_
_entity_poly.entity_id
_entity_poly.type
_entity_poly.pdbx_seq_one_letter_code
_entity_poly.pdbx_strand_id
1 'polypeptide(L)'
;MTDAATTTADANGKEEEKPGFVFTDPGCRTEVRVGALLVLAAVFLWLWWGPQNSSRLYLFGAPLLLVGVPLQALQARRGRPGYPWKLGLALGVGGALMWPDLRYREQPGGEVLWQPIAPLLTIAGAWILAWWPVARLGVAKPVTAGATA
;
A
#
# COMPACT_ATOMS: atom_id res chain seq x y z
N MET A 1 21.41 22.26 9.97
CA MET A 1 20.28 22.13 10.92
C MET A 1 19.94 20.65 10.98
N THR A 2 20.60 19.98 11.93
CA THR A 2 20.51 18.56 12.24
C THR A 2 19.58 18.41 13.44
N ASP A 3 18.33 18.03 13.22
CA ASP A 3 17.44 17.70 14.33
C ASP A 3 17.70 16.25 14.73
N ALA A 4 18.42 16.12 15.85
CA ALA A 4 18.72 14.89 16.52
C ALA A 4 17.41 14.27 17.05
N ALA A 5 17.09 13.08 16.55
CA ALA A 5 16.08 12.21 17.15
C ALA A 5 16.53 11.87 18.58
N THR A 6 15.86 12.45 19.57
CA THR A 6 16.03 12.08 20.98
C THR A 6 15.40 10.72 21.22
N THR A 7 16.22 9.67 21.20
CA THR A 7 15.86 8.33 21.65
C THR A 7 15.80 8.32 23.18
N THR A 8 14.60 8.32 23.76
CA THR A 8 14.39 8.00 25.16
C THR A 8 14.25 6.48 25.28
N ALA A 9 15.35 5.81 25.57
CA ALA A 9 15.36 4.38 25.87
C ALA A 9 14.83 4.14 27.29
N ASP A 10 13.66 3.52 27.42
CA ASP A 10 13.22 2.96 28.70
C ASP A 10 14.12 1.77 29.09
N ALA A 11 14.36 1.65 30.40
CA ALA A 11 15.30 0.72 31.03
C ALA A 11 14.97 -0.78 30.85
N ASN A 12 14.06 -1.13 29.95
CA ASN A 12 13.61 -2.50 29.67
C ASN A 12 13.66 -2.89 28.19
N GLY A 13 14.36 -2.12 27.34
CA GLY A 13 14.72 -2.52 25.98
C GLY A 13 13.55 -2.74 25.02
N LYS A 14 12.33 -2.34 25.39
CA LYS A 14 11.19 -2.25 24.48
C LYS A 14 11.11 -0.80 24.03
N GLU A 15 11.56 -0.54 22.82
CA GLU A 15 11.25 0.71 22.14
C GLU A 15 9.72 0.82 22.05
N GLU A 16 9.12 1.66 22.90
CA GLU A 16 7.74 2.08 22.69
C GLU A 16 7.71 2.96 21.44
N GLU A 17 7.48 2.31 20.29
CA GLU A 17 7.14 3.01 19.05
C GLU A 17 5.95 3.91 19.34
N LYS A 18 6.18 5.23 19.35
CA LYS A 18 5.10 6.22 19.33
C LYS A 18 4.15 5.84 18.19
N PRO A 19 2.81 5.79 18.41
CA PRO A 19 1.86 5.36 17.40
C PRO A 19 1.71 6.43 16.30
N GLY A 20 2.72 6.56 15.46
CA GLY A 20 2.65 7.27 14.20
C GLY A 20 1.72 6.51 13.26
N PHE A 21 0.95 7.22 12.45
CA PHE A 21 0.10 6.59 11.45
C PHE A 21 0.97 5.99 10.34
N VAL A 22 1.23 4.69 10.40
CA VAL A 22 2.00 3.96 9.37
C VAL A 22 1.03 3.25 8.42
N PHE A 23 1.16 3.53 7.11
CA PHE A 23 0.36 2.89 6.05
C PHE A 23 0.74 1.43 5.79
N THR A 24 1.92 1.01 6.26
CA THR A 24 2.40 -0.37 6.16
C THR A 24 2.83 -0.89 7.51
N ASP A 25 2.23 -1.98 7.95
CA ASP A 25 2.57 -2.58 9.24
C ASP A 25 4.03 -3.09 9.27
N PRO A 26 4.67 -3.15 10.46
CA PRO A 26 5.99 -3.76 10.63
C PRO A 26 5.97 -5.21 10.15
N GLY A 27 7.00 -5.60 9.37
CA GLY A 27 7.09 -6.91 8.69
C GLY A 27 6.59 -6.93 7.25
N CYS A 28 6.02 -5.83 6.74
CA CYS A 28 5.64 -5.72 5.33
C CYS A 28 6.85 -5.80 4.39
N ARG A 29 6.70 -6.57 3.30
CA ARG A 29 7.76 -6.84 2.32
C ARG A 29 8.19 -5.56 1.61
N THR A 30 9.50 -5.34 1.50
CA THR A 30 10.06 -4.18 0.80
C THR A 30 9.59 -4.12 -0.64
N GLU A 31 9.43 -5.26 -1.32
CA GLU A 31 8.95 -5.32 -2.70
C GLU A 31 7.53 -4.78 -2.83
N VAL A 32 6.66 -5.02 -1.84
CA VAL A 32 5.28 -4.51 -1.82
C VAL A 32 5.27 -3.01 -1.51
N ARG A 33 6.13 -2.56 -0.60
CA ARG A 33 6.32 -1.12 -0.30
C ARG A 33 6.81 -0.35 -1.53
N VAL A 34 7.85 -0.86 -2.19
CA VAL A 34 8.44 -0.26 -3.40
C VAL A 34 7.45 -0.32 -4.55
N GLY A 35 6.77 -1.45 -4.76
CA GLY A 35 5.74 -1.58 -5.80
C GLY A 35 4.61 -0.57 -5.63
N ALA A 36 4.12 -0.38 -4.41
CA ALA A 36 3.10 0.63 -4.11
C ALA A 36 3.60 2.06 -4.31
N LEU A 37 4.84 2.36 -3.88
CA LEU A 37 5.47 3.66 -4.11
C LEU A 37 5.62 3.96 -5.61
N LEU A 38 6.01 2.96 -6.41
CA LEU A 38 6.13 3.10 -7.87
C LEU A 38 4.78 3.34 -8.53
N VAL A 39 3.73 2.62 -8.12
CA VAL A 39 2.37 2.85 -8.63
C VAL A 39 1.87 4.23 -8.25
N LEU A 40 2.07 4.65 -6.99
CA LEU A 40 1.68 5.97 -6.53
C LEU A 40 2.46 7.08 -7.26
N ALA A 41 3.76 6.91 -7.43
CA ALA A 41 4.59 7.83 -8.20
C ALA A 41 4.14 7.90 -9.66
N ALA A 42 3.81 6.77 -10.29
CA ALA A 42 3.34 6.74 -11.68
C ALA A 42 2.07 7.56 -11.88
N VAL A 43 1.14 7.47 -10.90
CA VAL A 43 -0.12 8.22 -10.89
C VAL A 43 0.14 9.71 -10.73
N PHE A 44 0.89 10.13 -9.70
CA PHE A 44 1.13 11.56 -9.44
C PHE A 44 2.00 12.23 -10.51
N LEU A 45 2.99 11.50 -11.04
CA LEU A 45 3.87 12.02 -12.10
C LEU A 45 3.17 12.08 -13.46
N TRP A 46 2.00 11.47 -13.64
CA TRP A 46 1.32 11.46 -14.93
C TRP A 46 1.04 12.86 -15.47
N LEU A 47 0.62 13.78 -14.60
CA LEU A 47 0.29 15.16 -14.99
C LEU A 47 1.51 16.00 -15.37
N TRP A 48 2.69 15.70 -14.80
CA TRP A 48 3.89 16.51 -15.02
C TRP A 48 4.89 15.88 -16.00
N TRP A 49 5.08 14.56 -15.92
CA TRP A 49 6.08 13.82 -16.69
C TRP A 49 5.51 13.14 -17.94
N GLY A 50 4.18 13.15 -18.07
CA GLY A 50 3.44 12.67 -19.22
C GLY A 50 3.09 11.18 -19.16
N PRO A 51 2.04 10.78 -19.91
CA PRO A 51 1.45 9.44 -19.86
C PRO A 51 2.44 8.32 -20.22
N GLN A 52 3.32 8.57 -21.18
CA GLN A 52 4.28 7.57 -21.70
C GLN A 52 5.26 7.11 -20.62
N ASN A 53 5.84 8.05 -19.85
CA ASN A 53 6.85 7.75 -18.83
C ASN A 53 6.20 7.16 -17.58
N SER A 54 5.05 7.72 -17.16
CA SER A 54 4.27 7.17 -16.05
C SER A 54 3.81 5.74 -16.30
N SER A 55 3.40 5.40 -17.53
CA SER A 55 3.02 4.03 -17.89
C SER A 55 4.18 3.05 -17.73
N ARG A 56 5.41 3.45 -18.08
CA ARG A 56 6.62 2.63 -17.84
C ARG A 56 6.87 2.40 -16.36
N LEU A 57 6.74 3.46 -15.54
CA LEU A 57 6.91 3.35 -14.10
C LEU A 57 5.86 2.42 -13.47
N TYR A 58 4.62 2.50 -13.95
CA TYR A 58 3.54 1.60 -13.56
C TYR A 58 3.86 0.14 -13.93
N LEU A 59 4.43 -0.11 -15.12
CA LEU A 59 4.84 -1.45 -15.55
C LEU A 59 5.94 -2.07 -14.67
N PHE A 60 6.73 -1.26 -13.96
CA PHE A 60 7.67 -1.78 -12.95
C PHE A 60 6.98 -2.02 -11.60
N GLY A 61 6.10 -1.12 -11.17
CA GLY A 61 5.40 -1.21 -9.89
C GLY A 61 4.33 -2.31 -9.84
N ALA A 62 3.57 -2.49 -10.92
CA ALA A 62 2.43 -3.40 -10.95
C ALA A 62 2.83 -4.89 -10.78
N PRO A 63 3.88 -5.43 -11.44
CA PRO A 63 4.32 -6.80 -11.21
C PRO A 63 4.78 -7.06 -9.76
N LEU A 64 5.44 -6.08 -9.14
CA LEU A 64 5.85 -6.15 -7.74
C LEU A 64 4.65 -6.31 -6.80
N LEU A 65 3.55 -5.58 -7.07
CA LEU A 65 2.30 -5.74 -6.32
C LEU A 65 1.58 -7.04 -6.67
N LEU A 66 1.52 -7.40 -7.95
CA LEU A 66 0.79 -8.56 -8.44
C LEU A 66 1.33 -9.87 -7.82
N VAL A 67 2.66 -9.97 -7.68
CA VAL A 67 3.33 -11.13 -7.07
C VAL A 67 3.55 -10.95 -5.56
N GLY A 68 3.95 -9.75 -5.14
CA GLY A 68 4.32 -9.46 -3.75
C GLY A 68 3.13 -9.55 -2.79
N VAL A 69 1.95 -9.09 -3.19
CA VAL A 69 0.74 -9.08 -2.35
C VAL A 69 0.27 -10.51 -2.00
N PRO A 70 0.08 -11.44 -2.97
CA PRO A 70 -0.24 -12.83 -2.65
C PRO A 70 0.82 -13.51 -1.78
N LEU A 71 2.11 -13.34 -2.10
CA LEU A 71 3.19 -13.94 -1.32
C LEU A 71 3.20 -13.42 0.12
N GLN A 72 2.97 -12.11 0.32
CA GLN A 72 2.89 -11.53 1.64
C GLN A 72 1.65 -12.03 2.39
N ALA A 73 0.49 -12.15 1.75
CA ALA A 73 -0.69 -12.71 2.37
C ALA A 73 -0.46 -14.17 2.84
N LEU A 74 0.20 -14.99 2.02
CA LEU A 74 0.56 -16.37 2.37
C LEU A 74 1.59 -16.44 3.51
N GLN A 75 2.56 -15.52 3.55
CA GLN A 75 3.51 -15.43 4.66
C GLN A 75 2.87 -14.93 5.95
N ALA A 76 1.95 -13.97 5.86
CA ALA A 76 1.16 -13.49 6.99
C ALA A 76 0.33 -14.63 7.60
N ARG A 77 -0.18 -15.53 6.76
CA ARG A 77 -0.83 -16.76 7.23
C ARG A 77 0.08 -17.72 8.00
N ARG A 78 1.39 -17.65 7.78
CA ARG A 78 2.39 -18.51 8.44
C ARG A 78 3.00 -17.85 9.68
N GLY A 79 2.38 -16.78 10.18
CA GLY A 79 2.81 -16.08 11.40
C GLY A 79 3.77 -14.92 11.17
N ARG A 80 4.06 -14.54 9.92
CA ARG A 80 4.84 -13.31 9.65
C ARG A 80 3.98 -12.08 9.92
N PRO A 81 4.43 -11.09 10.72
CA PRO A 81 3.64 -9.90 10.96
C PRO A 81 3.55 -9.01 9.70
N GLY A 82 2.42 -8.31 9.60
CA GLY A 82 2.24 -7.15 8.72
C GLY A 82 1.62 -7.44 7.36
N TYR A 83 0.46 -6.84 7.09
CA TYR A 83 -0.20 -6.84 5.78
C TYR A 83 -0.72 -5.43 5.47
N PRO A 84 -0.42 -4.83 4.31
CA PRO A 84 -0.65 -3.41 4.07
C PRO A 84 -2.10 -3.08 3.71
N TRP A 85 -3.07 -3.51 4.51
CA TRP A 85 -4.49 -3.30 4.24
C TRP A 85 -4.87 -1.82 4.28
N LYS A 86 -4.26 -1.02 5.16
CA LYS A 86 -4.46 0.44 5.26
C LYS A 86 -4.08 1.14 3.95
N LEU A 87 -2.95 0.73 3.38
CA LEU A 87 -2.50 1.17 2.05
C LEU A 87 -3.49 0.74 0.96
N GLY A 88 -3.95 -0.52 0.98
CA GLY A 88 -4.97 -1.00 0.05
C GLY A 88 -6.26 -0.16 0.11
N LEU A 89 -6.70 0.20 1.32
CA LEU A 89 -7.85 1.06 1.55
C LEU A 89 -7.60 2.49 1.05
N ALA A 90 -6.44 3.07 1.36
CA ALA A 90 -6.07 4.40 0.89
C ALA A 90 -6.03 4.50 -0.64
N LEU A 91 -5.43 3.52 -1.32
CA LEU A 91 -5.37 3.46 -2.79
C LEU A 91 -6.75 3.19 -3.40
N GLY A 92 -7.51 2.26 -2.81
CA GLY A 92 -8.84 1.89 -3.28
C GLY A 92 -9.83 3.04 -3.21
N VAL A 93 -9.99 3.61 -2.00
CA VAL A 93 -10.90 4.71 -1.73
C VAL A 93 -10.41 6.00 -2.38
N GLY A 94 -9.11 6.31 -2.28
CA GLY A 94 -8.53 7.48 -2.93
C GLY A 94 -8.73 7.45 -4.44
N GLY A 95 -8.44 6.33 -5.10
CA GLY A 95 -8.69 6.16 -6.54
C GLY A 95 -10.17 6.29 -6.90
N ALA A 96 -11.07 5.70 -6.09
CA ALA A 96 -12.51 5.76 -6.34
C ALA A 96 -13.07 7.19 -6.20
N LEU A 97 -12.59 7.96 -5.22
CA LEU A 97 -12.99 9.35 -5.01
C LEU A 97 -12.44 10.27 -6.10
N MET A 98 -11.24 10.00 -6.63
CA MET A 98 -10.67 10.77 -7.74
C MET A 98 -11.35 10.46 -9.08
N TRP A 99 -12.01 9.32 -9.21
CA TRP A 99 -12.57 8.84 -10.47
C TRP A 99 -13.48 9.88 -11.18
N PRO A 100 -14.44 10.55 -10.51
CA PRO A 100 -15.32 11.53 -11.15
C PRO A 100 -14.58 12.79 -11.65
N ASP A 101 -13.51 13.18 -10.97
CA ASP A 101 -12.76 14.41 -11.23
C ASP A 101 -11.77 14.26 -12.39
N LEU A 102 -11.43 13.02 -12.77
CA LEU A 102 -10.50 12.71 -13.86
C LEU A 102 -11.17 12.61 -15.23
N ARG A 103 -12.37 13.16 -15.37
CA ARG A 103 -13.04 13.33 -16.66
C ARG A 103 -12.42 14.52 -17.38
N TYR A 104 -11.93 14.31 -18.59
CA TYR A 104 -11.35 15.38 -19.40
C TYR A 104 -11.94 15.39 -20.81
N ARG A 105 -11.77 16.52 -21.50
CA ARG A 105 -12.09 16.66 -22.92
C ARG A 105 -10.81 17.04 -23.66
N GLU A 106 -10.54 16.38 -24.78
CA GLU A 106 -9.38 16.71 -25.61
C GLU A 106 -9.60 17.99 -26.42
N GLN A 107 -10.86 18.30 -26.74
CA GLN A 107 -11.23 19.47 -27.52
C GLN A 107 -12.50 20.13 -26.94
N PRO A 108 -12.67 21.46 -27.06
CA PRO A 108 -13.92 22.13 -26.70
C PRO A 108 -15.10 21.52 -27.48
N GLY A 109 -16.07 20.95 -26.76
CA GLY A 109 -17.24 20.29 -27.36
C GLY A 109 -17.05 18.81 -27.73
N GLY A 110 -15.87 18.23 -27.51
CA GLY A 110 -15.59 16.82 -27.74
C GLY A 110 -16.17 15.88 -26.68
N GLU A 111 -15.99 14.57 -26.91
CA GLU A 111 -16.40 13.52 -25.97
C GLU A 111 -15.67 13.64 -24.62
N VAL A 112 -16.38 13.26 -23.56
CA VAL A 112 -15.81 13.18 -22.21
C VAL A 112 -15.07 11.85 -22.09
N LEU A 113 -13.75 11.93 -22.03
CA LEU A 113 -12.88 10.78 -21.81
C LEU A 113 -12.52 10.65 -20.33
N TRP A 114 -12.20 9.44 -19.93
CA TRP A 114 -11.79 9.11 -18.57
C TRP A 114 -10.29 8.88 -18.54
N GLN A 115 -9.56 9.56 -17.65
CA GLN A 115 -8.16 9.21 -17.46
C GLN A 115 -8.06 7.83 -16.78
N PRO A 116 -7.21 6.92 -17.30
CA PRO A 116 -7.11 5.56 -16.77
C PRO A 116 -6.49 5.49 -15.36
N ILE A 117 -5.99 6.61 -14.83
CA ILE A 117 -5.23 6.70 -13.59
C ILE A 117 -6.04 6.27 -12.36
N ALA A 118 -7.25 6.81 -12.17
CA ALA A 118 -8.12 6.44 -11.06
C ALA A 118 -8.47 4.95 -11.06
N PRO A 119 -8.92 4.36 -12.19
CA PRO A 119 -9.12 2.92 -12.28
C PRO A 119 -7.90 2.10 -11.85
N LEU A 120 -6.69 2.49 -12.29
CA LEU A 120 -5.47 1.76 -11.95
C LEU A 120 -5.14 1.80 -10.44
N LEU A 121 -5.35 2.94 -9.78
CA LEU A 121 -5.24 3.07 -8.32
C LEU A 121 -6.26 2.21 -7.60
N THR A 122 -7.52 2.29 -8.01
CA THR A 122 -8.62 1.55 -7.41
C THR A 122 -8.40 0.04 -7.54
N ILE A 123 -7.96 -0.43 -8.71
CA ILE A 123 -7.64 -1.85 -8.95
C ILE A 123 -6.48 -2.31 -8.07
N ALA A 124 -5.41 -1.50 -7.96
CA ALA A 124 -4.28 -1.85 -7.09
C ALA A 124 -4.72 -1.94 -5.61
N GLY A 125 -5.52 -0.98 -5.14
CA GLY A 125 -6.09 -1.00 -3.80
C GLY A 125 -7.01 -2.20 -3.57
N ALA A 126 -7.91 -2.49 -4.51
CA ALA A 126 -8.81 -3.63 -4.48
C ALA A 126 -8.03 -4.96 -4.48
N TRP A 127 -6.94 -5.07 -5.23
CA TRP A 127 -6.07 -6.24 -5.23
C TRP A 127 -5.47 -6.49 -3.84
N ILE A 128 -4.94 -5.44 -3.19
CA ILE A 128 -4.44 -5.54 -1.82
C ILE A 128 -5.58 -5.92 -0.86
N LEU A 129 -6.77 -5.35 -1.00
CA LEU A 129 -7.88 -5.69 -0.10
C LEU A 129 -8.41 -7.11 -0.33
N ALA A 130 -8.40 -7.62 -1.57
CA ALA A 130 -8.86 -8.96 -1.90
C ALA A 130 -8.06 -10.07 -1.19
N TRP A 131 -6.76 -9.83 -0.97
CA TRP A 131 -5.87 -10.77 -0.28
C TRP A 131 -5.80 -10.55 1.25
N TRP A 132 -6.42 -9.48 1.77
CA TRP A 132 -6.44 -9.22 3.21
C TRP A 132 -7.15 -10.31 4.04
N PRO A 133 -8.31 -10.85 3.64
CA PRO A 133 -8.94 -11.95 4.37
C PRO A 133 -8.03 -13.17 4.47
N VAL A 134 -7.30 -13.49 3.39
CA VAL A 134 -6.32 -14.59 3.37
C VAL A 134 -5.26 -14.34 4.43
N ALA A 135 -4.67 -13.14 4.47
CA ALA A 135 -3.67 -12.79 5.48
C ALA A 135 -4.18 -12.90 6.93
N ARG A 136 -5.46 -12.54 7.19
CA ARG A 136 -6.06 -12.56 8.53
C ARG A 136 -6.32 -13.98 9.06
N LEU A 137 -6.63 -14.93 8.19
CA LEU A 137 -7.02 -16.29 8.57
C LEU A 137 -5.90 -17.16 9.17
N GLY A 138 -4.64 -16.72 9.11
CA GLY A 138 -3.51 -17.49 9.69
C GLY A 138 -2.88 -16.89 10.93
N VAL A 139 -3.51 -15.87 11.55
CA VAL A 139 -3.17 -15.46 12.92
C VAL A 139 -3.77 -16.51 13.87
N ALA A 140 -3.15 -17.69 13.91
CA ALA A 140 -3.46 -18.69 14.93
C ALA A 140 -3.17 -18.06 16.31
N LYS A 141 -4.12 -18.23 17.23
CA LYS A 141 -4.09 -17.69 18.60
C LYS A 141 -2.70 -17.89 19.22
N PRO A 142 -2.14 -16.89 19.93
CA PRO A 142 -1.00 -17.15 20.79
C PRO A 142 -1.40 -18.30 21.73
N VAL A 143 -0.64 -19.38 21.70
CA VAL A 143 -0.72 -20.41 22.73
C VAL A 143 -0.42 -19.69 24.03
N THR A 144 -1.44 -19.44 24.84
CA THR A 144 -1.29 -19.01 26.23
C THR A 144 -0.46 -20.07 26.92
N ALA A 145 0.85 -19.84 26.93
CA ALA A 145 1.80 -20.66 27.65
C ALA A 145 1.44 -20.57 29.13
N GLY A 146 1.15 -21.75 29.69
CA GLY A 146 0.88 -22.11 31.08
C GLY A 146 0.99 -21.00 32.12
N ALA A 147 -0.13 -20.76 32.78
CA ALA A 147 -0.12 -20.54 34.21
C ALA A 147 0.59 -21.73 34.89
N THR A 148 1.82 -21.53 35.33
CA THR A 148 2.43 -22.39 36.35
C THR A 148 2.20 -21.74 37.69
N ALA A 149 1.41 -22.45 38.51
CA ALA A 149 1.14 -22.21 39.92
C ALA A 149 2.41 -22.32 40.78
#